data_AF-A0A8S9RBC1-F1
#
_entry.id   AF-A0A8S9RBC1-F1
#
_cell.length_a   1.000
_cell.length_b   1.000
_cell.length_c   1.000
_cell.angle_alpha   90.00
_cell.angle_beta   90.00
_cell.angle_gamma   90.00
#
_symmetry.space_group_name_H-M   'P 1'
#
loop_
_entity.id
_entity.type
_entity.pdbx_description
1 polymer ?
#
loop_
_entity_poly.entity_id
_entity_poly.type
_entity_poly.pdbx_seq_one_letter_code
_entity_poly.pdbx_strand_id
1 'polypeptide(L)'
;MSKQTYKVCFCFRRRYRHTASVAPSEIKTIFDNYSDKGLMTVDHLLRFLTDVQKQDQATREEAQAIVNASSSLLHRNGLHLLVKK
;
A
#
# COMPACT_ATOMS: atom_id res chain seq x y z
N MET A 1 15.52 6.23 -12.40
CA MET A 1 14.12 6.45 -12.85
C MET A 1 14.08 6.33 -14.38
N SER A 2 13.80 5.14 -14.91
CA SER A 2 13.71 4.92 -16.35
C SER A 2 12.40 5.52 -16.89
N LYS A 3 12.50 6.53 -17.73
CA LYS A 3 11.35 7.19 -18.37
C LYS A 3 10.82 6.26 -19.46
N GLN A 4 9.70 5.59 -19.23
CA GLN A 4 9.06 4.78 -20.28
C GLN A 4 8.42 5.72 -21.32
N THR A 5 8.88 5.62 -22.56
CA THR A 5 8.34 6.38 -23.71
C THR A 5 7.78 5.42 -24.75
N TYR A 6 6.57 5.66 -25.24
CA TYR A 6 5.99 4.91 -26.34
C TYR A 6 5.78 5.81 -27.57
N LYS A 7 5.95 5.24 -28.76
CA LYS A 7 5.75 5.92 -30.05
C LYS A 7 4.28 5.80 -30.44
N VAL A 8 3.65 6.92 -30.79
CA VAL A 8 2.24 6.95 -31.26
C VAL A 8 2.18 7.06 -32.78
N CYS A 9 3.18 7.70 -33.39
CA CYS A 9 3.40 7.78 -34.84
C CYS A 9 4.89 8.06 -35.08
N PHE A 10 5.43 7.77 -36.28
CA PHE A 10 6.85 7.81 -36.63
C PHE A 10 7.60 9.08 -36.16
N CYS A 11 6.92 10.24 -36.10
CA CYS A 11 7.49 11.52 -35.65
C CYS A 11 7.11 11.94 -34.22
N PHE A 12 6.17 11.27 -33.55
CA PHE A 12 5.61 11.69 -32.26
C PHE A 12 5.89 10.67 -31.14
N ARG A 13 6.65 11.08 -30.13
CA ARG A 13 6.92 10.32 -28.91
C ARG A 13 6.17 10.93 -27.73
N ARG A 14 5.31 10.16 -27.06
CA ARG A 14 4.73 10.58 -25.77
C ARG A 14 5.57 10.06 -24.61
N ARG A 15 5.71 10.89 -23.59
CA ARG A 15 6.35 10.53 -22.32
C ARG A 15 5.26 10.25 -21.29
N TYR A 16 5.26 9.03 -20.75
CA TYR A 16 4.46 8.76 -19.55
C TYR A 16 5.22 9.34 -18.36
N ARG A 17 4.64 10.34 -17.70
CA ARG A 17 5.15 10.77 -16.40
C ARG A 17 4.69 9.73 -15.39
N HIS A 18 5.54 8.77 -15.10
CA HIS A 18 5.35 7.87 -13.98
C HIS A 18 5.51 8.69 -12.69
N THR A 19 4.41 9.30 -12.23
CA THR A 19 4.34 9.84 -10.87
C THR A 19 4.65 8.69 -9.94
N ALA A 20 5.70 8.80 -9.14
CA ALA A 20 5.99 7.83 -8.11
C ALA A 20 4.70 7.67 -7.27
N SER A 21 4.23 6.44 -7.12
CA SER A 21 3.01 6.10 -6.37
C SER A 21 3.29 6.25 -4.87
N VAL A 22 3.55 7.48 -4.44
CA VAL A 22 3.69 7.81 -3.03
C VAL A 22 2.28 7.90 -2.46
N ALA A 23 2.01 7.14 -1.40
CA ALA A 23 0.74 7.24 -0.71
C ALA A 23 0.46 8.70 -0.29
N PRO A 24 -0.79 9.19 -0.44
CA PRO A 24 -1.21 10.48 0.10
C PRO A 24 -0.75 10.67 1.56
N SER A 25 -0.41 11.89 1.94
CA SER A 25 0.13 12.20 3.28
C SER A 25 -0.80 11.78 4.40
N GLU A 26 -2.11 11.97 4.22
CA GLU A 26 -3.13 11.57 5.19
C GLU A 26 -3.12 10.06 5.45
N ILE A 27 -3.00 9.26 4.39
CA ILE A 27 -2.93 7.80 4.50
C ILE A 27 -1.66 7.38 5.25
N LYS A 28 -0.53 8.05 4.99
CA LYS A 28 0.72 7.80 5.73
C LYS A 28 0.55 8.11 7.22
N THR A 29 -0.06 9.25 7.55
CA THR A 29 -0.29 9.64 8.95
C THR A 29 -1.18 8.62 9.67
N ILE A 30 -2.25 8.16 9.03
CA ILE A 30 -3.11 7.12 9.62
C ILE A 30 -2.31 5.83 9.81
N PHE A 31 -1.54 5.39 8.82
CA PHE A 31 -0.72 4.20 8.95
C PHE A 31 0.32 4.32 10.08
N ASP A 32 0.97 5.47 10.21
CA ASP A 32 1.96 5.72 11.25
C ASP A 32 1.34 5.70 12.66
N ASN A 33 0.10 6.17 12.82
CA ASN A 33 -0.64 6.12 14.11
C ASN A 33 -1.02 4.69 14.54
N TYR A 34 -1.09 3.76 13.59
CA TYR A 34 -1.43 2.36 13.80
C TYR A 34 -0.27 1.43 13.42
N SER A 35 0.97 1.91 13.47
CA SER A 35 2.14 1.07 13.23
C SER A 35 3.31 1.47 14.13
N ASP A 36 4.10 0.47 14.52
CA ASP A 36 5.33 0.71 15.28
C ASP A 36 6.51 0.64 14.33
N LYS A 37 7.19 1.77 14.14
CA LYS A 37 8.36 1.89 13.25
C LYS A 37 8.07 1.40 11.82
N GLY A 38 6.83 1.59 11.34
CA GLY A 38 6.37 1.16 10.03
C GLY A 38 5.93 -0.32 9.96
N LEU A 39 5.92 -1.04 11.09
CA LEU A 39 5.37 -2.38 11.19
C LEU A 39 3.98 -2.32 11.82
N MET A 40 2.96 -2.67 11.03
CA MET A 40 1.59 -2.87 11.53
C MET A 40 1.42 -4.34 11.90
N THR A 41 1.32 -4.63 13.21
CA THR A 41 1.05 -5.97 13.72
C THR A 41 -0.45 -6.31 13.55
N VAL A 42 -0.81 -7.56 13.82
CA VAL A 42 -2.22 -8.00 13.77
C VAL A 42 -3.08 -7.22 14.76
N ASP A 43 -2.56 -6.94 15.96
CA ASP A 43 -3.27 -6.13 16.98
C ASP A 43 -3.48 -4.69 16.52
N HIS A 44 -2.47 -4.09 15.87
CA HIS A 44 -2.61 -2.74 15.32
C HIS A 44 -3.61 -2.70 14.17
N LEU A 45 -3.60 -3.71 13.30
CA LEU A 45 -4.55 -3.84 12.21
C LEU A 45 -5.97 -3.99 12.75
N LEU A 46 -6.19 -4.83 13.77
CA LEU A 46 -7.50 -5.02 14.41
C LEU A 46 -8.04 -3.68 14.94
N ARG A 47 -7.19 -2.90 15.62
CA ARG A 47 -7.54 -1.56 16.10
C ARG A 47 -7.89 -0.61 14.95
N PHE A 48 -7.11 -0.64 13.86
CA PHE A 48 -7.39 0.16 12.67
C PHE A 48 -8.73 -0.21 11.99
N LEU A 49 -9.04 -1.50 11.89
CA LEU A 49 -10.31 -1.98 11.32
C LEU A 49 -11.51 -1.49 12.15
N THR A 50 -11.36 -1.49 13.47
CA THR A 50 -12.41 -1.02 14.38
C THR A 50 -12.54 0.51 14.32
N ASP A 51 -11.45 1.23 14.57
CA ASP A 51 -11.50 2.69 14.78
C ASP A 51 -11.73 3.49 13.48
N VAL A 52 -11.05 3.09 12.40
CA VAL A 52 -11.01 3.85 11.15
C VAL A 52 -11.97 3.27 10.12
N GLN A 53 -11.99 1.95 9.96
CA GLN A 53 -12.89 1.28 9.01
C GLN A 53 -14.29 1.02 9.59
N LYS A 54 -14.50 1.30 10.89
CA LYS A 54 -15.79 1.12 11.59
C LYS A 54 -16.31 -0.31 11.53
N GLN A 55 -15.40 -1.28 11.57
CA GLN A 55 -15.73 -2.69 11.67
C GLN A 55 -15.77 -3.11 13.14
N ASP A 56 -16.87 -2.75 13.82
CA ASP A 56 -17.02 -2.93 15.28
C ASP A 56 -16.97 -4.40 15.75
N GLN A 57 -17.19 -5.34 14.82
CA GLN A 57 -17.17 -6.80 15.07
C GLN A 57 -15.93 -7.47 14.46
N ALA A 58 -14.90 -6.70 14.08
CA ALA A 58 -13.67 -7.27 13.55
C ALA A 58 -13.04 -8.20 14.58
N THR A 59 -12.64 -9.39 14.13
CA THR A 59 -11.99 -10.39 14.98
C THR A 59 -10.49 -10.45 14.72
N ARG A 60 -9.75 -10.98 15.70
CA ARG A 60 -8.31 -11.17 15.54
C ARG A 60 -7.99 -12.17 14.43
N GLU A 61 -8.83 -13.18 14.26
CA GLU A 61 -8.73 -14.21 13.23
C GLU A 61 -8.87 -13.61 11.83
N GLU A 62 -9.84 -12.70 11.64
CA GLU A 62 -10.01 -11.96 10.38
C GLU A 62 -8.81 -11.06 10.10
N ALA A 63 -8.33 -10.31 11.09
CA ALA A 63 -7.13 -9.48 10.95
C ALA A 63 -5.91 -10.34 10.56
N GLN A 64 -5.74 -11.51 11.19
CA GLN A 64 -4.68 -12.46 10.86
C GLN A 64 -4.84 -13.01 9.43
N ALA A 65 -6.07 -13.32 9.00
CA ALA A 65 -6.35 -13.79 7.65
C ALA A 65 -5.98 -12.73 6.60
N ILE A 66 -6.25 -11.45 6.86
CA ILE A 66 -5.86 -10.33 6.00
C ILE A 66 -4.33 -10.21 5.89
N VAL A 67 -3.60 -10.31 7.00
CA VAL A 67 -2.12 -10.31 6.99
C VAL A 67 -1.57 -11.49 6.18
N ASN A 68 -2.14 -12.68 6.37
CA ASN A 68 -1.72 -13.87 5.63
C ASN A 68 -2.02 -13.74 4.13
N ALA A 69 -3.22 -13.28 3.76
CA ALA A 69 -3.62 -13.04 2.38
C ALA A 69 -2.73 -11.99 1.70
N SER A 70 -2.45 -10.88 2.39
CA SER A 70 -1.59 -9.81 1.87
C SER A 70 -0.14 -10.27 1.70
N SER A 71 0.39 -11.11 2.60
CA SER A 71 1.70 -11.73 2.37
C SER A 71 1.74 -12.56 1.08
N SER A 72 0.66 -13.29 0.76
CA SER A 72 0.57 -14.04 -0.50
C SER A 72 0.51 -13.11 -1.74
N LEU A 73 -0.11 -11.92 -1.61
CA LEU A 73 -0.15 -10.92 -2.68
C LEU A 73 1.22 -10.27 -2.91
N LEU A 74 2.00 -10.05 -1.84
CA LEU A 74 3.37 -9.54 -1.93
C LEU A 74 4.34 -10.56 -2.54
N HIS A 75 4.09 -11.86 -2.37
CA HIS A 75 4.87 -12.91 -3.03
C HIS A 75 4.45 -13.14 -4.49
N ARG A 76 3.16 -13.03 -4.83
CA ARG A 76 2.65 -13.30 -6.20
C ARG A 76 2.86 -12.15 -7.16
N ASN A 77 2.84 -10.92 -6.66
CA ASN A 77 3.08 -9.73 -7.46
C ASN A 77 4.24 -9.00 -6.81
N GLY A 78 5.36 -8.85 -7.52
CA GLY A 78 6.49 -8.00 -7.10
C GLY A 78 6.06 -6.53 -6.94
N LEU A 79 5.25 -6.25 -5.93
CA LEU A 79 4.79 -4.94 -5.53
C LEU A 79 5.93 -4.32 -4.74
N HIS A 80 6.79 -3.63 -5.48
CA HIS A 80 7.80 -2.75 -4.93
C HIS A 80 7.10 -1.56 -4.28
N LEU A 81 6.53 -1.76 -3.09
CA LEU A 81 6.08 -0.70 -2.21
C LEU A 81 7.34 0.00 -1.68
N LEU A 82 7.86 0.91 -2.50
CA LEU A 82 8.84 1.89 -2.08
C LEU A 82 8.16 2.87 -1.13
N VAL A 83 7.93 2.44 0.12
CA VAL A 83 7.87 3.38 1.24
C VAL A 83 9.31 3.85 1.46
N LYS A 84 9.73 4.78 0.61
CA LYS A 84 10.95 5.54 0.87
C LYS A 84 10.67 6.42 2.08
N LYS A 85 11.42 6.11 3.13
CA LYS A 85 11.58 6.88 4.37
C LYS A 85 11.89 8.34 4.07
#